data_AF-A0A939F5B9-F1
#
_entry.id   AF-A0A939F5B9-F1
#
_cell.length_a   1.000
_cell.length_b   1.000
_cell.length_c   1.000
_cell.angle_alpha   90.00
_cell.angle_beta   90.00
_cell.angle_gamma   90.00
#
_symmetry.space_group_name_H-M   'P 1'
#
loop_
_entity.id
_entity.type
_entity.pdbx_description
1 polymer ?
#
loop_
_entity_poly.entity_id
_entity_poly.type
_entity_poly.pdbx_seq_one_letter_code
_entity_poly.pdbx_strand_id
1 'polypeptide(L)'
;MDIPEVVTVSDARTGLSRLLAELSAAGTEAEPVLIGAHRKPQAVLLSVEMYERLVGRYGRQSAAASAAGSLRAEGLVASAGAEGDVAEYVRGEATADEIVARAVGRYSRTPSHHHG
;
A
#
# COMPACT_ATOMS: atom_id res chain seq x y z
N MET A 1 13.15 -14.16 2.21
CA MET A 1 11.69 -14.15 2.03
C MET A 1 11.39 -15.39 1.24
N ASP A 2 10.97 -16.45 1.93
CA ASP A 2 10.68 -17.72 1.27
C ASP A 2 9.41 -17.54 0.45
N ILE A 3 9.48 -17.93 -0.83
CA ILE A 3 8.33 -17.88 -1.72
C ILE A 3 7.38 -18.99 -1.27
N PRO A 4 6.09 -18.70 -1.00
CA PRO A 4 5.11 -19.72 -0.64
C PRO A 4 5.16 -20.91 -1.61
N GLU A 5 4.93 -22.12 -1.09
CA GLU A 5 4.92 -23.31 -1.94
C GLU A 5 3.90 -23.16 -3.08
N VAL A 6 4.32 -23.48 -4.31
CA VAL A 6 3.46 -23.36 -5.49
C VAL A 6 2.50 -24.54 -5.55
N VAL A 7 1.22 -24.27 -5.36
CA VAL A 7 0.14 -25.24 -5.54
C VAL A 7 -0.06 -25.51 -7.03
N THR A 8 -0.17 -26.78 -7.41
CA THR A 8 -0.44 -27.10 -8.81
C THR A 8 -1.85 -26.68 -9.21
N VAL A 9 -2.09 -26.41 -10.50
CA VAL A 9 -3.43 -26.09 -11.00
C VAL A 9 -4.45 -27.20 -10.67
N SER A 10 -4.03 -28.47 -10.72
CA SER A 10 -4.91 -29.59 -10.40
C SER A 10 -5.28 -29.62 -8.92
N ASP A 11 -4.32 -29.41 -8.03
CA ASP A 11 -4.55 -29.39 -6.59
C ASP A 11 -5.39 -28.18 -6.17
N ALA A 12 -5.12 -27.01 -6.76
CA ALA A 12 -5.91 -25.81 -6.54
C ALA A 12 -7.38 -26.02 -6.96
N ARG A 13 -7.62 -26.69 -8.10
CA ARG A 13 -8.98 -27.00 -8.56
C ARG A 13 -9.71 -27.97 -7.63
N THR A 14 -9.04 -29.03 -7.19
CA THR A 14 -9.64 -30.04 -6.29
C THR A 14 -9.86 -29.49 -4.88
N GLY A 15 -8.96 -28.62 -4.40
CA GLY A 15 -8.96 -28.06 -3.06
C GLY A 15 -9.55 -26.66 -2.92
N LEU A 16 -10.18 -26.11 -3.96
CA LEU A 16 -10.53 -24.68 -4.01
C LEU A 16 -11.37 -24.22 -2.82
N SER A 17 -12.40 -25.00 -2.44
CA SER A 17 -13.26 -24.64 -1.31
C SER A 17 -12.50 -24.52 0.01
N ARG A 18 -11.51 -25.40 0.25
CA ARG A 18 -10.65 -25.34 1.44
C ARG A 18 -9.77 -24.09 1.40
N LEU A 19 -9.13 -23.83 0.26
CA LEU A 19 -8.26 -22.65 0.08
C LEU A 19 -9.04 -21.35 0.31
N LEU A 20 -10.27 -21.25 -0.22
CA LEU A 20 -11.12 -20.08 -0.01
C LEU A 20 -11.54 -19.92 1.46
N ALA A 21 -11.86 -21.01 2.14
CA ALA A 21 -12.21 -20.97 3.56
C ALA A 21 -11.02 -20.50 4.43
N GLU A 22 -9.81 -20.99 4.14
CA GLU A 22 -8.58 -20.58 4.84
C GLU A 22 -8.25 -19.10 4.61
N LEU A 23 -8.31 -18.65 3.35
CA LEU A 23 -8.11 -17.23 3.02
C LEU A 23 -9.13 -16.33 3.71
N SER A 24 -10.41 -16.72 3.72
CA SER A 24 -11.47 -15.96 4.36
C SER A 24 -11.33 -15.93 5.89
N ALA A 25 -10.90 -17.04 6.50
CA ALA A 25 -10.73 -17.11 7.95
C ALA A 25 -9.55 -16.25 8.44
N ALA A 26 -8.46 -16.18 7.67
CA ALA A 26 -7.27 -15.42 8.04
C ALA A 26 -7.30 -13.95 7.57
N GLY A 27 -8.13 -13.60 6.59
CA GLY A 27 -8.32 -12.21 6.14
C GLY A 27 -7.00 -11.56 5.73
N THR A 28 -6.65 -10.42 6.34
CA THR A 28 -5.40 -9.69 6.01
C THR A 28 -4.12 -10.41 6.42
N GLU A 29 -4.21 -11.42 7.28
CA GLU A 29 -3.05 -12.24 7.70
C GLU A 29 -2.93 -13.53 6.89
N ALA A 30 -3.82 -13.75 5.91
CA ALA A 30 -3.78 -14.92 5.06
C ALA A 30 -2.52 -14.94 4.20
N GLU A 31 -1.80 -16.07 4.20
CA GLU A 31 -0.67 -16.27 3.30
C GLU A 31 -1.15 -16.37 1.84
N PRO A 32 -0.52 -15.66 0.89
CA PRO A 32 -0.84 -15.77 -0.53
C PRO A 32 -0.64 -17.19 -1.05
N VAL A 33 -1.63 -17.71 -1.77
CA VAL A 33 -1.53 -19.03 -2.41
C VAL A 33 -1.02 -18.82 -3.84
N LEU A 34 0.20 -19.28 -4.11
CA LEU A 34 0.75 -19.27 -5.47
C LEU A 34 0.27 -20.50 -6.24
N ILE A 35 -0.25 -20.30 -7.43
CA ILE A 35 -0.74 -21.37 -8.31
C ILE A 35 0.10 -21.40 -9.57
N GLY A 36 0.50 -22.59 -10.02
CA GLY A 36 1.18 -22.73 -11.31
C GLY A 36 1.57 -24.15 -11.69
N ALA A 37 2.45 -24.25 -12.68
CA ALA A 37 2.99 -25.53 -13.17
C ALA A 37 4.31 -25.86 -12.46
N HIS A 38 4.37 -27.02 -11.81
CA HIS A 38 5.53 -27.49 -11.03
C HIS A 38 5.98 -26.46 -9.99
N ARG A 39 7.10 -25.78 -10.24
CA ARG A 39 7.73 -24.79 -9.35
C ARG A 39 7.61 -23.36 -9.90
N LYS A 40 6.84 -23.14 -10.96
CA LYS A 40 6.70 -21.83 -11.62
C LYS A 40 5.35 -21.20 -11.25
N PRO A 41 5.31 -20.16 -10.41
CA PRO A 41 4.09 -19.40 -10.15
C PRO A 41 3.55 -18.78 -11.44
N GLN A 42 2.23 -18.81 -11.60
CA GLN A 42 1.50 -18.23 -12.74
C GLN A 42 0.34 -17.35 -12.31
N ALA A 43 -0.26 -17.65 -11.15
CA ALA A 43 -1.30 -16.86 -10.53
C ALA A 43 -1.12 -16.83 -9.01
N VAL A 44 -1.81 -15.89 -8.36
CA VAL A 44 -1.89 -15.79 -6.90
C VAL A 44 -3.34 -15.67 -6.49
N LEU A 45 -3.74 -16.38 -5.44
CA LEU A 45 -4.99 -16.13 -4.73
C LEU A 45 -4.68 -15.39 -3.43
N LEU A 46 -5.48 -14.36 -3.18
CA LEU A 46 -5.44 -13.54 -1.98
C LEU A 46 -6.83 -13.55 -1.34
N SER A 47 -6.89 -13.31 -0.04
CA SER A 47 -8.14 -12.87 0.59
C SER A 47 -8.57 -11.52 -0.01
N VAL A 48 -9.86 -11.22 0.08
CA VAL A 48 -10.40 -9.95 -0.44
C VAL A 48 -9.77 -8.77 0.30
N GLU A 49 -9.63 -8.89 1.62
CA GLU A 49 -9.05 -7.88 2.49
C GLU A 49 -7.58 -7.60 2.16
N MET A 50 -6.80 -8.64 1.86
CA MET A 50 -5.41 -8.48 1.42
C MET A 50 -5.34 -7.82 0.03
N TYR A 51 -6.22 -8.21 -0.89
CA TYR A 51 -6.30 -7.60 -2.22
C TYR A 51 -6.65 -6.11 -2.13
N GLU A 52 -7.67 -5.74 -1.34
CA GLU A 52 -8.07 -4.35 -1.11
C GLU A 52 -6.93 -3.53 -0.48
N ARG A 53 -6.22 -4.10 0.50
CA ARG A 53 -5.03 -3.47 1.10
C ARG A 53 -3.94 -3.21 0.06
N LEU A 54 -3.67 -4.17 -0.82
CA LEU A 54 -2.67 -4.06 -1.88
C LEU A 54 -3.05 -3.00 -2.91
N VAL A 55 -4.28 -3.05 -3.42
CA VAL A 55 -4.80 -2.08 -4.40
C VAL A 55 -4.86 -0.68 -3.80
N GLY A 56 -5.32 -0.55 -2.56
CA GLY A 56 -5.34 0.72 -1.85
C GLY A 56 -3.95 1.33 -1.70
N ARG A 57 -2.95 0.53 -1.32
CA ARG A 57 -1.55 0.97 -1.24
C ARG A 57 -1.02 1.44 -2.59
N TYR A 58 -1.29 0.70 -3.66
CA TYR A 58 -0.88 1.07 -5.02
C TYR A 58 -1.53 2.38 -5.47
N GLY A 59 -2.83 2.56 -5.20
CA GLY A 59 -3.55 3.80 -5.48
C GLY A 59 -2.94 5.00 -4.75
N ARG A 60 -2.66 4.86 -3.44
CA ARG A 60 -2.02 5.91 -2.65
C ARG A 60 -0.59 6.23 -3.13
N GLN A 61 0.18 5.21 -3.50
CA GLN A 61 1.52 5.38 -4.07
C GLN A 61 1.48 6.15 -5.39
N SER A 62 0.54 5.82 -6.28
CA SER A 62 0.35 6.52 -7.56
C SER A 62 -0.03 7.99 -7.34
N ALA A 63 -0.97 8.25 -6.44
CA ALA A 63 -1.37 9.61 -6.08
C ALA A 63 -0.20 10.42 -5.50
N ALA A 64 0.58 9.84 -4.60
CA ALA A 64 1.77 10.48 -4.03
C ALA A 64 2.84 10.78 -5.09
N ALA A 65 3.09 9.84 -6.01
CA ALA A 65 4.03 10.02 -7.11
C ALA A 65 3.59 11.14 -8.07
N SER A 66 2.30 11.20 -8.40
CA SER A 66 1.72 12.27 -9.21
C SER A 66 1.89 13.64 -8.55
N ALA A 67 1.52 13.78 -7.28
CA ALA A 67 1.68 15.03 -6.54
C ALA A 67 3.14 15.48 -6.44
N ALA A 68 4.06 14.55 -6.16
CA ALA A 68 5.50 14.84 -6.14
C ALA A 68 6.03 15.23 -7.54
N GLY A 69 5.46 14.67 -8.61
CA GLY A 69 5.77 15.06 -9.99
C GLY A 69 5.38 16.52 -10.26
N SER A 70 4.18 16.93 -9.84
CA SER A 70 3.70 18.31 -9.98
C SER A 70 4.60 19.31 -9.25
N LEU A 71 4.99 19.03 -7.99
CA LEU A 71 5.89 19.91 -7.23
C LEU A 71 7.23 20.11 -7.97
N ARG A 72 7.82 19.04 -8.51
CA ARG A 72 9.08 19.14 -9.26
C ARG A 72 8.92 19.95 -10.56
N ALA A 73 7.78 19.83 -11.24
CA ALA A 73 7.50 20.61 -12.44
C ALA A 73 7.44 22.12 -12.15
N GLU A 74 7.05 22.49 -10.93
CA GLU A 74 7.06 23.87 -10.42
C GLU A 74 8.40 24.29 -9.77
N GLY A 75 9.42 23.40 -9.79
CA GLY A 75 10.72 23.66 -9.15
C GLY A 75 10.69 23.62 -7.62
N LEU A 76 9.63 23.06 -7.02
CA LEU A 76 9.46 22.93 -5.58
C LEU A 76 10.02 21.60 -5.07
N VAL A 77 10.53 21.62 -3.83
CA VAL A 77 11.04 20.44 -3.12
C VAL A 77 10.23 20.25 -1.84
N ALA A 78 9.78 19.01 -1.61
CA ALA A 78 9.05 18.67 -0.39
C ALA A 78 9.97 18.78 0.83
N SER A 79 9.44 19.30 1.95
CA SER A 79 10.16 19.27 3.22
C SER A 79 10.27 17.82 3.75
N ALA A 80 11.30 17.51 4.55
CA ALA A 80 11.47 16.20 5.16
C ALA A 80 10.25 15.75 6.00
N GLY A 81 9.57 16.70 6.67
CA GLY A 81 8.33 16.41 7.39
C GLY A 81 7.17 16.00 6.48
N ALA A 82 7.09 16.58 5.27
CA ALA A 82 6.10 16.20 4.28
C ALA A 82 6.40 14.83 3.66
N GLU A 83 7.68 14.48 3.48
CA GLU A 83 8.08 13.14 3.00
C GLU A 83 7.68 12.03 3.98
N GLY A 84 7.88 12.27 5.29
CA GLY A 84 7.45 11.33 6.34
C GLY A 84 5.93 11.10 6.33
N ASP A 85 5.16 12.18 6.29
CA ASP A 85 3.70 12.11 6.21
C ASP A 85 3.22 11.36 4.95
N VAL A 86 3.79 11.65 3.79
CA VAL A 86 3.46 10.95 2.54
C VAL A 86 3.79 9.45 2.63
N ALA A 87 4.87 9.08 3.32
CA ALA A 87 5.21 7.68 3.53
C ALA A 87 4.16 6.96 4.39
N GLU A 88 3.65 7.60 5.44
CA GLU A 88 2.54 7.08 6.27
C GLU A 88 1.23 6.95 5.47
N TYR A 89 0.90 7.95 4.64
CA TYR A 89 -0.24 7.86 3.70
C TYR A 89 -0.14 6.63 2.82
N VAL A 90 0.99 6.45 2.16
CA VAL A 90 1.18 5.32 1.22
C VAL A 90 1.02 3.99 1.96
N ARG A 91 1.57 3.85 3.16
CA ARG A 91 1.38 2.65 4.01
C ARG A 91 -0.06 2.47 4.48
N GLY A 92 -0.87 3.52 4.48
CA GLY A 92 -2.25 3.52 4.98
C GLY A 92 -2.32 3.70 6.49
N GLU A 93 -1.25 4.21 7.10
CA GLU A 93 -1.17 4.54 8.53
C GLU A 93 -1.77 5.92 8.84
N ALA A 94 -1.98 6.73 7.80
CA ALA A 94 -2.59 8.04 7.89
C ALA A 94 -3.50 8.30 6.68
N THR A 95 -4.58 9.02 6.92
CA THR A 95 -5.45 9.56 5.89
C THR A 95 -4.86 10.83 5.27
N ALA A 96 -5.37 11.20 4.09
CA ALA A 96 -4.98 12.45 3.44
C ALA A 96 -5.32 13.67 4.33
N ASP A 97 -6.48 13.67 4.97
CA ASP A 97 -6.94 14.77 5.82
C ASP A 97 -6.06 14.95 7.05
N GLU A 98 -5.62 13.85 7.69
CA GLU A 98 -4.69 13.92 8.83
C GLU A 98 -3.35 14.52 8.43
N ILE A 99 -2.85 14.19 7.25
CA ILE A 99 -1.58 14.73 6.74
C ILE A 99 -1.71 16.20 6.38
N VAL A 100 -2.83 16.59 5.78
CA VAL A 100 -3.12 18.00 5.52
C VAL A 100 -3.19 18.78 6.83
N ALA A 101 -3.92 18.28 7.82
CA ALA A 101 -4.02 18.90 9.13
C ALA A 101 -2.65 19.05 9.81
N ARG A 102 -1.79 18.02 9.73
CA ARG A 102 -0.41 18.07 10.23
C ARG A 102 0.44 19.11 9.51
N ALA A 103 0.35 19.18 8.18
CA ALA A 103 1.09 20.16 7.38
C ALA A 103 0.68 21.60 7.72
N VAL A 104 -0.63 21.87 7.81
CA VAL A 104 -1.16 23.19 8.21
C VAL A 104 -0.71 23.55 9.63
N GLY A 105 -0.77 22.60 10.57
CA GLY A 105 -0.34 22.80 11.95
C GLY A 105 1.15 23.13 12.10
N ARG A 106 2.02 22.61 11.23
CA ARG A 106 3.45 22.96 11.21
C ARG A 106 3.67 24.40 10.76
N TYR A 107 2.96 24.84 9.72
CA TYR A 107 3.08 26.18 9.18
C TYR A 107 2.48 27.25 10.11
N SER A 108 1.39 26.96 10.80
CA SER A 108 0.77 27.91 11.74
C SER A 108 1.55 28.08 13.06
N ARG A 109 2.45 27.15 13.40
CA ARG A 109 3.30 27.21 14.60
C ARG A 109 4.68 27.83 14.37
N THR A 110 5.07 28.06 13.13
CA THR A 110 6.30 28.81 12.82
C THR A 110 6.00 30.29 12.97
N PRO A 111 6.57 31.02 13.96
CA PRO A 111 6.32 32.44 14.08
C PRO A 111 6.91 33.15 12.86
N SER A 112 6.05 33.87 12.15
CA SER A 112 6.44 34.80 11.09
C SER A 112 7.38 35.85 11.70
N HIS A 113 8.69 35.66 11.58
CA HIS A 113 9.62 36.74 11.87
C HIS A 113 9.40 37.83 10.82
N HIS A 114 8.64 38.85 11.20
CA HIS A 114 8.59 40.15 10.54
C HIS A 114 10.02 40.66 10.34
N HIS A 115 10.38 40.99 9.11
CA HIS A 115 11.40 42.00 8.84
C HIS A 115 10.65 43.27 8.42
N GLY A 116 10.79 44.29 9.26
CA GLY A 116 10.46 45.68 8.92
C GLY A 116 11.59 46.36 8.16
#